data_AF-A0A1S2YYZ2-F1
#
_entry.id   AF-A0A1S2YYZ2-F1
#
_cell.length_a   1.000
_cell.length_b   1.000
_cell.length_c   1.000
_cell.angle_alpha   90.00
_cell.angle_beta   90.00
_cell.angle_gamma   90.00
#
_symmetry.space_group_name_H-M   'P 1'
#
loop_
_entity.id
_entity.type
_entity.pdbx_description
1 polymer ?
#
loop_
_entity_poly.entity_id
_entity_poly.type
_entity_poly.pdbx_seq_one_letter_code
_entity_poly.pdbx_strand_id
1 'polypeptide(L)'
;MGTLLLEGWLVLPFFFMFLSIYLIGYFIVFRNRTLKNRSEFSSCLISLFHGTPAAILGATAVFADSNRGFAAVNTDFQKTVLDYSIAYFITDLLHYVVFFPSDVLFIAHHLATLFVIVTCRHVVSHGAFSVVVLLALAEVTSLCQNIWTLAGACRREDLFAARVYDALSPPFYVMYSIVRGFVGPYFVFRMVMFYASGLAFGLIPTWIWASWAIVVFGAIGVSIMWIYSRWVEFFRERNTSAKLEAKIR
;
A
#
# COMPACT_ATOMS: atom_id res chain seq x y z
N MET A 1 5.96 23.86 -27.06
CA MET A 1 5.12 22.71 -27.48
C MET A 1 5.81 21.34 -27.32
N GLY A 2 6.97 21.25 -26.62
CA GLY A 2 7.67 19.98 -26.37
C GLY A 2 7.59 19.45 -24.93
N THR A 3 7.08 20.24 -23.98
CA THR A 3 6.99 19.89 -22.54
C THR A 3 5.68 19.22 -22.14
N LEU A 4 4.59 19.44 -22.89
CA LEU A 4 3.27 18.82 -22.64
C LEU A 4 3.20 17.33 -23.00
N LEU A 5 4.13 16.82 -23.80
CA LEU A 5 4.15 15.41 -24.21
C LEU A 5 4.88 14.50 -23.20
N LEU A 6 5.61 15.03 -22.22
CA LEU A 6 6.31 14.22 -21.20
C LEU A 6 5.47 13.97 -19.94
N GLU A 7 4.41 14.75 -19.71
CA GLU A 7 3.63 14.73 -18.46
C GLU A 7 2.69 13.51 -18.29
N GLY A 8 2.76 12.48 -19.14
CA GLY A 8 1.94 11.26 -18.99
C GLY A 8 2.68 9.96 -19.31
N TRP A 9 3.99 10.02 -19.55
CA TRP A 9 4.74 8.94 -20.18
C TRP A 9 5.53 8.06 -19.21
N LEU A 10 5.52 8.35 -17.91
CA LEU A 10 6.28 7.55 -16.93
C LEU A 10 5.53 6.32 -16.42
N VAL A 11 4.20 6.30 -16.50
CA VAL A 11 3.40 5.12 -16.09
C VAL A 11 3.77 3.90 -16.93
N LEU A 12 3.92 4.04 -18.26
CA LEU A 12 4.28 2.93 -19.16
C LEU A 12 5.67 2.31 -18.88
N PRO A 13 6.78 3.08 -18.82
CA PRO A 13 8.09 2.51 -18.51
C PRO A 13 8.14 1.93 -17.10
N PHE A 14 7.50 2.55 -16.10
CA PHE A 14 7.40 1.96 -14.76
C PHE A 14 6.57 0.67 -14.78
N PHE A 15 5.50 0.60 -15.57
CA PHE A 15 4.69 -0.61 -15.72
C PHE A 15 5.54 -1.76 -16.30
N PHE A 16 6.31 -1.50 -17.36
CA PHE A 16 7.21 -2.52 -17.94
C PHE A 16 8.34 -2.92 -16.98
N MET A 17 8.82 -1.99 -16.16
CA MET A 17 9.77 -2.28 -15.09
C MET A 17 9.16 -3.24 -14.06
N PHE A 18 7.99 -2.92 -13.49
CA PHE A 18 7.31 -3.78 -12.53
C PHE A 18 6.91 -5.13 -13.13
N LEU A 19 6.41 -5.14 -14.38
CA LEU A 19 6.11 -6.37 -15.09
C LEU A 19 7.36 -7.24 -15.25
N SER A 20 8.49 -6.64 -15.61
CA SER A 20 9.76 -7.36 -15.76
C SER A 20 10.23 -7.95 -14.43
N ILE A 21 10.15 -7.19 -13.33
CA ILE A 21 10.46 -7.68 -11.98
C ILE A 21 9.53 -8.85 -11.60
N TYR A 22 8.23 -8.72 -11.88
CA TYR A 22 7.25 -9.78 -11.63
C TYR A 22 7.59 -11.06 -12.43
N LEU A 23 7.86 -10.93 -13.73
CA LEU A 23 8.18 -12.07 -14.60
C LEU A 23 9.51 -12.73 -14.21
N ILE A 24 10.53 -11.95 -13.83
CA ILE A 24 11.79 -12.47 -13.29
C ILE A 24 11.54 -13.23 -11.99
N GLY A 25 10.75 -12.66 -11.07
CA GLY A 25 10.31 -13.33 -9.84
C GLY A 25 9.65 -14.67 -10.16
N TYR A 26 8.69 -14.65 -11.08
CA TYR A 26 7.85 -15.79 -11.39
C TYR A 26 8.58 -16.91 -12.11
N PHE A 27 9.36 -16.59 -13.15
CA PHE A 27 10.00 -17.57 -14.04
C PHE A 27 11.42 -17.95 -13.61
N ILE A 28 12.13 -17.09 -12.89
CA ILE A 28 13.55 -17.30 -12.56
C ILE A 28 13.72 -17.52 -11.06
N VAL A 29 13.36 -16.54 -10.23
CA VAL A 29 13.68 -16.54 -8.79
C VAL A 29 12.90 -17.63 -8.05
N PHE A 30 11.58 -17.69 -8.26
CA PHE A 30 10.70 -18.60 -7.52
C PHE A 30 10.33 -19.87 -8.31
N ARG A 31 11.01 -20.15 -9.42
CA ARG A 31 10.65 -21.22 -10.37
C ARG A 31 10.40 -22.61 -9.76
N ASN A 32 11.06 -22.92 -8.65
CA ASN A 32 10.97 -24.21 -7.95
C ASN A 32 9.82 -24.28 -6.92
N ARG A 33 9.04 -23.21 -6.75
CA ARG A 33 7.86 -23.19 -5.88
C ARG A 33 6.60 -23.62 -6.63
N THR A 34 5.53 -23.94 -5.89
CA THR A 34 4.21 -24.22 -6.50
C THR A 34 3.72 -23.02 -7.31
N LEU A 35 2.85 -23.24 -8.31
CA LEU A 35 2.35 -22.14 -9.15
C LEU A 35 1.70 -21.01 -8.33
N LYS A 36 0.98 -21.36 -7.26
CA LYS A 36 0.37 -20.41 -6.32
C LYS A 36 1.43 -19.61 -5.55
N ASN A 37 2.42 -20.27 -4.96
CA ASN A 37 3.46 -19.57 -4.19
C ASN A 37 4.36 -18.74 -5.12
N ARG A 38 4.56 -19.19 -6.37
CA ARG A 38 5.30 -18.44 -7.40
C ARG A 38 4.65 -17.09 -7.68
N SER A 39 3.35 -17.08 -7.95
CA SER A 39 2.63 -15.84 -8.22
C SER A 39 2.63 -14.94 -6.99
N GLU A 40 2.28 -15.47 -5.81
CA GLU A 40 2.24 -14.71 -4.56
C GLU A 40 3.60 -14.10 -4.18
N PHE A 41 4.69 -14.87 -4.32
CA PHE A 41 6.03 -14.37 -4.01
C PHE A 41 6.51 -13.34 -5.02
N SER A 42 6.07 -13.45 -6.28
CA SER A 42 6.38 -12.46 -7.32
C SER A 42 5.63 -11.15 -7.10
N SER A 43 4.37 -11.21 -6.62
CA SER A 43 3.62 -10.04 -6.15
C SER A 43 4.30 -9.39 -4.94
N CYS A 44 4.71 -10.18 -3.94
CA CYS A 44 5.49 -9.66 -2.81
C CYS A 44 6.79 -9.00 -3.27
N LEU A 45 7.48 -9.56 -4.27
CA LEU A 45 8.71 -8.98 -4.82
C LEU A 45 8.46 -7.61 -5.45
N ILE A 46 7.46 -7.46 -6.32
CA ILE A 46 7.15 -6.14 -6.88
C ILE A 46 6.67 -5.15 -5.81
N SER A 47 5.96 -5.63 -4.78
CA SER A 47 5.54 -4.80 -3.64
C SER A 47 6.74 -4.31 -2.83
N LEU A 48 7.78 -5.13 -2.63
CA LEU A 48 9.03 -4.68 -2.00
C LEU A 48 9.76 -3.63 -2.86
N PHE A 49 9.80 -3.87 -4.17
CA PHE A 49 10.39 -2.95 -5.14
C PHE A 49 9.58 -1.67 -5.32
N HIS A 50 8.31 -1.62 -4.92
CA HIS A 50 7.48 -0.41 -4.91
C HIS A 50 7.49 0.28 -3.55
N GLY A 51 7.12 -0.43 -2.49
CA GLY A 51 6.82 0.16 -1.19
C GLY A 51 8.01 0.85 -0.54
N THR A 52 9.20 0.23 -0.61
CA THR A 52 10.41 0.87 -0.04
C THR A 52 10.77 2.15 -0.80
N PRO A 53 10.88 2.16 -2.15
CA PRO A 53 11.06 3.40 -2.88
C PRO A 53 9.91 4.40 -2.74
N ALA A 54 8.64 3.96 -2.74
CA ALA A 54 7.48 4.84 -2.63
C ALA A 54 7.43 5.57 -1.28
N ALA A 55 7.78 4.90 -0.18
CA ALA A 55 7.92 5.54 1.13
C ALA A 55 9.02 6.61 1.12
N ILE A 56 10.21 6.28 0.59
CA ILE A 56 11.37 7.19 0.56
C ILE A 56 11.13 8.37 -0.38
N LEU A 57 10.75 8.09 -1.63
CA LEU A 57 10.50 9.10 -2.65
C LEU A 57 9.29 9.96 -2.28
N GLY A 58 8.23 9.37 -1.72
CA GLY A 58 7.07 10.11 -1.24
C GLY A 58 7.41 11.06 -0.10
N ALA A 59 8.15 10.59 0.91
CA ALA A 59 8.63 11.44 1.99
C ALA A 59 9.53 12.56 1.44
N THR A 60 10.45 12.23 0.54
CA THR A 60 11.37 13.21 -0.06
C THR A 60 10.60 14.27 -0.86
N ALA A 61 9.60 13.87 -1.65
CA ALA A 61 8.76 14.78 -2.42
C ALA A 61 7.95 15.73 -1.52
N VAL A 62 7.51 15.26 -0.35
CA VAL A 62 6.79 16.08 0.64
C VAL A 62 7.73 17.05 1.37
N PHE A 63 8.93 16.60 1.73
CA PHE A 63 9.89 17.45 2.46
C PHE A 63 10.57 18.48 1.57
N ALA A 64 10.81 18.15 0.29
CA ALA A 64 11.41 19.05 -0.69
C ALA A 64 10.48 20.20 -1.11
N ASP A 65 9.17 20.03 -0.96
CA ASP A 65 8.19 21.06 -1.27
C ASP A 65 7.95 22.00 -0.07
N SER A 66 8.13 23.30 -0.30
CA SER A 66 7.83 24.34 0.69
C SER A 66 6.32 24.56 0.87
N ASN A 67 5.49 24.21 -0.12
CA ASN A 67 4.04 24.40 -0.09
C ASN A 67 3.30 23.10 0.27
N ARG A 68 3.14 22.83 1.56
CA ARG A 68 2.48 21.62 2.09
C ARG A 68 0.97 21.76 2.26
N GLY A 69 0.32 22.41 1.30
CA GLY A 69 -1.13 22.63 1.31
C GLY A 69 -1.91 21.40 0.84
N PHE A 70 -3.04 21.09 1.50
CA PHE A 70 -3.92 20.00 1.07
C PHE A 70 -4.53 20.21 -0.33
N ALA A 71 -4.62 21.45 -0.81
CA ALA A 71 -5.02 21.79 -2.18
C ALA A 71 -3.88 22.42 -3.00
N ALA A 72 -2.62 22.24 -2.61
CA ALA A 72 -1.48 22.73 -3.39
C ALA A 72 -1.43 22.05 -4.78
N VAL A 73 -0.87 22.78 -5.76
CA VAL A 73 -0.58 22.24 -7.09
C VAL A 73 0.41 21.09 -6.95
N ASN A 74 0.20 20.00 -7.69
CA ASN A 74 1.11 18.87 -7.67
C ASN A 74 2.47 19.26 -8.29
N THR A 75 3.56 19.05 -7.55
CA THR A 75 4.91 19.22 -8.08
C THR A 75 5.27 18.10 -9.07
N ASP A 76 6.23 18.34 -9.95
CA ASP A 76 6.65 17.30 -10.91
C ASP A 76 7.24 16.06 -10.23
N PHE A 77 7.85 16.24 -9.05
CA PHE A 77 8.33 15.11 -8.27
C PHE A 77 7.17 14.31 -7.66
N GLN A 78 6.15 14.99 -7.08
CA GLN A 78 4.95 14.32 -6.61
C GLN A 78 4.23 13.58 -7.75
N LYS A 79 4.10 14.20 -8.94
CA LYS A 79 3.54 13.56 -10.15
C LYS A 79 4.30 12.29 -10.52
N THR A 80 5.64 12.33 -10.46
CA THR A 80 6.49 11.16 -10.74
C THR A 80 6.27 10.02 -9.72
N VAL A 81 6.14 10.35 -8.42
CA VAL A 81 5.83 9.37 -7.36
C VAL A 81 4.45 8.73 -7.57
N LEU A 82 3.47 9.53 -8.02
CA LEU A 82 2.14 9.03 -8.37
C LEU A 82 2.19 8.12 -9.61
N ASP A 83 2.90 8.50 -10.67
CA ASP A 83 3.04 7.67 -11.89
C ASP A 83 3.70 6.32 -11.59
N TYR A 84 4.74 6.34 -10.74
CA TYR A 84 5.42 5.15 -10.23
C TYR A 84 4.47 4.23 -9.46
N SER A 85 3.62 4.82 -8.61
CA SER A 85 2.67 4.03 -7.82
C SER A 85 1.50 3.52 -8.66
N ILE A 86 1.00 4.32 -9.61
CA ILE A 86 -0.02 3.89 -10.58
C ILE A 86 0.46 2.63 -11.32
N ALA A 87 1.70 2.66 -11.82
CA ALA A 87 2.29 1.52 -12.53
C ALA A 87 2.32 0.25 -11.66
N TYR A 88 2.79 0.36 -10.41
CA TYR A 88 2.79 -0.77 -9.46
C TYR A 88 1.38 -1.31 -9.23
N PHE A 89 0.43 -0.45 -8.84
CA PHE A 89 -0.92 -0.88 -8.51
C PHE A 89 -1.64 -1.53 -9.71
N ILE A 90 -1.36 -1.08 -10.94
CA ILE A 90 -1.86 -1.74 -12.16
C ILE A 90 -1.25 -3.14 -12.30
N THR A 91 0.07 -3.28 -12.19
CA THR A 91 0.74 -4.58 -12.32
C THR A 91 0.25 -5.57 -11.26
N ASP A 92 0.12 -5.13 -10.00
CA ASP A 92 -0.30 -6.00 -8.89
C ASP A 92 -1.81 -6.32 -8.95
N LEU A 93 -2.64 -5.37 -9.42
CA LEU A 93 -4.05 -5.63 -9.69
C LEU A 93 -4.23 -6.71 -10.77
N LEU A 94 -3.45 -6.67 -11.86
CA LEU A 94 -3.47 -7.72 -12.88
C LEU A 94 -3.10 -9.08 -12.28
N HIS A 95 -2.11 -9.13 -11.39
CA HIS A 95 -1.77 -10.34 -10.65
C HIS A 95 -2.97 -10.89 -9.86
N TYR A 96 -3.64 -10.06 -9.05
CA TYR A 96 -4.78 -10.50 -8.26
C TYR A 96 -5.95 -10.96 -9.13
N VAL A 97 -6.29 -10.22 -10.19
CA VAL A 97 -7.40 -10.60 -11.09
C VAL A 97 -7.12 -11.93 -11.81
N VAL A 98 -5.87 -12.21 -12.18
CA VAL A 98 -5.50 -13.43 -12.92
C VAL A 98 -5.31 -14.64 -11.99
N PHE A 99 -4.62 -14.48 -10.87
CA PHE A 99 -4.19 -15.61 -10.01
C PHE A 99 -5.02 -15.77 -8.74
N PHE A 100 -5.67 -14.71 -8.26
CA PHE A 100 -6.39 -14.67 -6.99
C PHE A 100 -7.75 -13.93 -7.10
N PRO A 101 -8.63 -14.26 -8.06
CA PRO A 101 -9.86 -13.51 -8.31
C PRO A 101 -10.84 -13.52 -7.13
N SER A 102 -10.68 -14.48 -6.20
CA SER A 102 -11.49 -14.56 -4.98
C SER A 102 -11.04 -13.58 -3.89
N ASP A 103 -9.86 -12.96 -4.00
CA ASP A 103 -9.35 -11.97 -3.03
C ASP A 103 -9.95 -10.58 -3.30
N VAL A 104 -11.28 -10.50 -3.27
CA VAL A 104 -12.06 -9.30 -3.61
C VAL A 104 -11.65 -8.09 -2.78
N LEU A 105 -11.25 -8.28 -1.52
CA LEU A 105 -10.81 -7.19 -0.64
C LEU A 105 -9.51 -6.54 -1.13
N PHE A 106 -8.54 -7.33 -1.59
CA PHE A 106 -7.28 -6.82 -2.15
C PHE A 106 -7.52 -6.15 -3.50
N ILE A 107 -8.33 -6.77 -4.37
CA ILE A 107 -8.72 -6.20 -5.66
C ILE A 107 -9.42 -4.84 -5.47
N ALA A 108 -10.42 -4.78 -4.59
CA ALA A 108 -11.14 -3.55 -4.27
C ALA A 108 -10.21 -2.48 -3.67
N HIS A 109 -9.27 -2.87 -2.80
CA HIS A 109 -8.27 -1.96 -2.25
C HIS A 109 -7.35 -1.37 -3.33
N HIS A 110 -6.90 -2.18 -4.29
CA HIS A 110 -6.06 -1.71 -5.39
C HIS A 110 -6.83 -0.77 -6.31
N LEU A 111 -8.08 -1.11 -6.66
CA LEU A 111 -8.96 -0.24 -7.45
C LEU A 111 -9.24 1.09 -6.76
N ALA A 112 -9.56 1.05 -5.47
CA ALA A 112 -9.76 2.23 -4.64
C ALA A 112 -8.53 3.13 -4.61
N THR A 113 -7.35 2.55 -4.39
CA THR A 113 -6.09 3.31 -4.35
C THR A 113 -5.78 3.89 -5.72
N LEU A 114 -5.92 3.11 -6.81
CA LEU A 114 -5.79 3.55 -8.19
C LEU A 114 -6.71 4.73 -8.50
N PHE A 115 -7.98 4.65 -8.11
CA PHE A 115 -8.94 5.73 -8.30
C PHE A 115 -8.44 7.04 -7.66
N VAL A 116 -8.00 7.00 -6.40
CA VAL A 116 -7.49 8.19 -5.70
C VAL A 116 -6.24 8.75 -6.38
N ILE A 117 -5.24 7.92 -6.66
CA ILE A 117 -3.96 8.39 -7.23
C ILE A 117 -4.13 8.87 -8.68
N VAL A 118 -4.93 8.20 -9.52
CA VAL A 118 -5.17 8.58 -10.92
C VAL A 118 -5.95 9.88 -11.00
N THR A 119 -7.00 10.04 -10.19
CA THR A 119 -7.78 11.30 -10.19
C THR A 119 -6.95 12.46 -9.64
N CYS A 120 -6.14 12.24 -8.60
CA CYS A 120 -5.21 13.25 -8.12
C CYS A 120 -4.17 13.64 -9.19
N ARG A 121 -3.63 12.65 -9.90
CA ARG A 121 -2.54 12.83 -10.87
C ARG A 121 -2.98 13.42 -12.21
N HIS A 122 -4.10 12.96 -12.75
CA HIS A 122 -4.49 13.23 -14.14
C HIS A 122 -5.78 14.03 -14.28
N VAL A 123 -6.63 14.09 -13.25
CA VAL A 123 -7.90 14.84 -13.32
C VAL A 123 -7.78 16.22 -12.68
N VAL A 124 -7.26 16.32 -11.46
CA VAL A 124 -7.18 17.62 -10.75
C VAL A 124 -5.80 18.24 -10.72
N SER A 125 -4.73 17.42 -10.76
CA SER A 125 -3.34 17.87 -10.60
C SER A 125 -3.11 18.78 -9.37
N HIS A 126 -3.93 18.61 -8.33
CA HIS A 126 -3.85 19.27 -7.04
C HIS A 126 -4.05 18.25 -5.91
N GLY A 127 -3.51 18.57 -4.74
CA GLY A 127 -3.69 17.80 -3.51
C GLY A 127 -2.83 16.56 -3.38
N ALA A 128 -1.79 16.40 -4.21
CA ALA A 128 -0.84 15.30 -4.11
C ALA A 128 -0.10 15.28 -2.77
N PHE A 129 0.08 16.42 -2.08
CA PHE A 129 0.60 16.42 -0.71
C PHE A 129 -0.14 15.40 0.18
N SER A 130 -1.47 15.43 0.17
CA SER A 130 -2.30 14.54 0.98
C SER A 130 -2.14 13.09 0.56
N VAL A 131 -2.21 12.86 -0.76
CA VAL A 131 -2.18 11.51 -1.35
C VAL A 131 -0.81 10.87 -1.15
N VAL A 132 0.28 11.62 -1.34
CA VAL A 132 1.65 11.15 -1.19
C VAL A 132 2.00 10.92 0.29
N VAL A 133 1.51 11.74 1.22
CA VAL A 133 1.66 11.45 2.66
C VAL A 133 0.95 10.16 3.04
N LEU A 134 -0.30 9.97 2.59
CA LEU A 134 -1.05 8.74 2.86
C LEU A 134 -0.40 7.51 2.22
N LEU A 135 0.13 7.65 1.01
CA LEU A 135 0.93 6.62 0.34
C LEU A 135 2.19 6.31 1.14
N ALA A 136 2.97 7.31 1.56
CA ALA A 136 4.19 7.08 2.32
C ALA A 136 3.89 6.39 3.67
N LEU A 137 2.87 6.87 4.41
CA LEU A 137 2.41 6.20 5.63
C LEU A 137 1.95 4.77 5.35
N ALA A 138 1.30 4.55 4.20
CA ALA A 138 0.86 3.23 3.81
C ALA A 138 2.03 2.26 3.58
N GLU A 139 3.09 2.75 2.94
CA GLU A 139 4.24 1.96 2.53
C GLU A 139 5.30 1.79 3.62
N VAL A 140 5.32 2.63 4.66
CA VAL A 140 6.23 2.42 5.82
C VAL A 140 6.00 1.04 6.46
N THR A 141 4.79 0.48 6.36
CA THR A 141 4.49 -0.85 6.88
C THR A 141 4.71 -1.98 5.87
N SER A 142 4.93 -1.68 4.58
CA SER A 142 4.87 -2.68 3.51
C SER A 142 6.08 -3.62 3.48
N LEU A 143 7.28 -3.15 3.85
CA LEU A 143 8.44 -4.03 4.00
C LEU A 143 8.19 -5.13 5.04
N CYS A 144 7.76 -4.74 6.24
CA CYS A 144 7.41 -5.69 7.30
C CYS A 144 6.25 -6.59 6.88
N GLN A 145 5.22 -6.03 6.24
CA GLN A 145 4.06 -6.80 5.77
C GLN A 145 4.47 -7.86 4.75
N ASN A 146 5.29 -7.53 3.75
CA ASN A 146 5.72 -8.48 2.72
C ASN A 146 6.62 -9.58 3.30
N ILE A 147 7.58 -9.24 4.17
CA ILE A 147 8.42 -10.23 4.84
C ILE A 147 7.55 -11.16 5.71
N TRP A 148 6.59 -10.59 6.44
CA TRP A 148 5.63 -11.35 7.25
C TRP A 148 4.78 -12.29 6.41
N THR A 149 4.26 -11.84 5.26
CA THR A 149 3.48 -12.67 4.32
C THR A 149 4.32 -13.82 3.77
N LEU A 150 5.54 -13.54 3.30
CA LEU A 150 6.46 -14.56 2.78
C LEU A 150 6.81 -15.61 3.85
N ALA A 151 7.14 -15.15 5.06
CA ALA A 151 7.44 -16.03 6.19
C ALA A 151 6.22 -16.88 6.57
N GLY A 152 5.02 -16.30 6.52
CA GLY A 152 3.76 -17.00 6.79
C GLY A 152 3.47 -18.10 5.79
N ALA A 153 3.69 -17.84 4.49
CA ALA A 153 3.52 -18.83 3.42
C ALA A 153 4.47 -20.02 3.56
N CYS A 154 5.69 -19.80 4.07
CA CYS A 154 6.69 -20.85 4.31
C CYS A 154 6.69 -21.42 5.73
N ARG A 155 5.85 -20.92 6.65
CA ARG A 155 5.87 -21.25 8.09
C ARG A 155 5.76 -22.76 8.39
N ARG A 156 5.05 -23.51 7.54
CA ARG A 156 4.86 -24.97 7.72
C ARG A 156 5.98 -25.82 7.13
N GLU A 157 6.78 -25.25 6.24
CA GLU A 157 7.82 -25.96 5.49
C GLU A 157 9.23 -25.67 6.05
N ASP A 158 9.42 -24.51 6.68
CA ASP A 158 10.73 -24.05 7.15
C ASP A 158 10.65 -23.47 8.58
N LEU A 159 11.45 -24.04 9.48
CA LEU A 159 11.58 -23.61 10.87
C LEU A 159 12.13 -22.17 10.99
N PHE A 160 13.01 -21.76 10.07
CA PHE A 160 13.51 -20.39 10.05
C PHE A 160 12.40 -19.41 9.67
N ALA A 161 11.62 -19.74 8.62
CA ALA A 161 10.45 -18.94 8.24
C ALA A 161 9.43 -18.83 9.38
N ALA A 162 9.19 -19.92 10.13
CA ALA A 162 8.33 -19.90 11.30
C ALA A 162 8.83 -18.94 12.39
N ARG A 163 10.13 -18.98 12.72
CA ARG A 163 10.74 -18.05 13.69
C ARG A 163 10.64 -16.60 13.24
N VAL A 164 10.91 -16.33 11.96
CA VAL A 164 10.78 -14.97 11.40
C VAL A 164 9.34 -14.49 11.51
N TYR A 165 8.37 -15.32 11.14
CA TYR A 165 6.94 -14.98 11.25
C TYR A 165 6.53 -14.66 12.69
N ASP A 166 6.90 -15.53 13.64
CA ASP A 166 6.53 -15.36 15.05
C ASP A 166 7.21 -14.13 15.69
N ALA A 167 8.46 -13.85 15.33
CA ALA A 167 9.21 -12.70 15.83
C ALA A 167 8.73 -11.38 15.21
N LEU A 168 8.36 -11.39 13.93
CA LEU A 168 7.92 -10.19 13.21
C LEU A 168 6.45 -9.84 13.45
N SER A 169 5.60 -10.81 13.79
CA SER A 169 4.16 -10.59 14.00
C SER A 169 3.85 -9.49 15.02
N PRO A 170 4.36 -9.52 16.28
CA PRO A 170 4.07 -8.46 17.25
C PRO A 170 4.51 -7.06 16.82
N PRO A 171 5.78 -6.81 16.40
CA PRO A 171 6.20 -5.47 16.01
C PRO A 171 5.47 -4.98 14.75
N PHE A 172 5.19 -5.88 13.79
CA PHE A 172 4.38 -5.56 12.63
C PHE A 172 2.98 -5.10 13.04
N TYR A 173 2.28 -5.86 13.89
CA TYR A 173 0.92 -5.53 14.29
C TYR A 173 0.86 -4.20 15.05
N VAL A 174 1.81 -3.93 15.95
CA VAL A 174 1.90 -2.65 16.67
C VAL A 174 2.11 -1.50 15.71
N MET A 175 3.11 -1.60 14.82
CA MET A 175 3.40 -0.56 13.84
C MET A 175 2.21 -0.31 12.93
N TYR A 176 1.57 -1.37 12.43
CA TYR A 176 0.39 -1.30 11.60
C TYR A 176 -0.78 -0.62 12.33
N SER A 177 -1.06 -1.01 13.57
CA SER A 177 -2.11 -0.39 14.40
C SER A 177 -1.85 1.11 14.64
N ILE A 178 -0.61 1.53 14.90
CA ILE A 178 -0.27 2.94 15.09
C ILE A 178 -0.46 3.73 13.78
N VAL A 179 0.19 3.28 12.71
CA VAL A 179 0.24 4.04 11.46
C VAL A 179 -1.13 4.06 10.78
N ARG A 180 -1.80 2.91 10.65
CA ARG A 180 -3.08 2.79 9.94
C ARG A 180 -4.30 3.06 10.83
N GLY A 181 -4.19 2.79 12.13
CA GLY A 181 -5.28 2.96 13.09
C GLY A 181 -5.32 4.32 13.79
N PHE A 182 -4.21 5.08 13.80
CA PHE A 182 -4.17 6.40 14.45
C PHE A 182 -3.63 7.51 13.54
N VAL A 183 -2.40 7.37 13.02
CA VAL A 183 -1.73 8.44 12.27
C VAL A 183 -2.47 8.76 10.97
N GLY A 184 -2.78 7.74 10.16
CA GLY A 184 -3.56 7.87 8.94
C GLY A 184 -4.93 8.51 9.16
N PRO A 185 -5.78 7.96 10.06
CA PRO A 185 -7.10 8.54 10.37
C PRO A 185 -7.04 10.00 10.82
N TYR A 186 -6.07 10.34 11.68
CA TYR A 186 -5.87 11.73 12.11
C TYR A 186 -5.54 12.64 10.93
N PHE A 187 -4.64 12.21 10.03
CA PHE A 187 -4.27 12.98 8.85
C PHE A 187 -5.45 13.16 7.89
N VAL A 188 -6.24 12.11 7.65
CA VAL A 188 -7.46 12.17 6.82
C VAL A 188 -8.49 13.11 7.42
N PHE A 189 -8.68 13.09 8.74
CA PHE A 189 -9.56 14.03 9.43
C PHE A 189 -9.13 15.48 9.19
N ARG A 190 -7.83 15.79 9.30
CA ARG A 190 -7.30 17.13 9.01
C ARG A 190 -7.51 17.54 7.55
N MET A 191 -7.31 16.61 6.62
CA MET A 191 -7.56 16.81 5.19
C MET A 191 -9.04 17.13 4.91
N VAL A 192 -9.97 16.36 5.49
CA VAL A 192 -11.41 16.56 5.29
C VAL A 192 -11.88 17.88 5.89
N MET A 193 -11.40 18.24 7.09
CA MET A 193 -11.71 19.54 7.69
C MET A 193 -11.22 20.70 6.81
N PHE A 194 -10.05 20.57 6.21
CA PHE A 194 -9.54 21.57 5.26
C PHE A 194 -10.46 21.70 4.03
N TYR A 195 -10.85 20.59 3.39
CA TYR A 195 -11.75 20.65 2.23
C TYR A 195 -13.14 21.18 2.58
N ALA A 196 -13.70 20.76 3.71
CA ALA A 196 -15.02 21.19 4.19
C ALA A 196 -15.06 22.68 4.55
N SER A 197 -13.92 23.28 4.94
CA SER A 197 -13.83 24.72 5.24
C SER A 197 -13.97 25.63 4.01
N GLY A 198 -14.01 25.07 2.79
CA GLY A 198 -14.10 25.84 1.55
C GLY A 198 -12.76 26.38 1.05
N LEU A 199 -11.66 26.15 1.77
CA LEU A 199 -10.31 26.60 1.36
C LEU A 199 -9.79 25.98 0.05
N ALA A 200 -10.42 24.92 -0.44
CA ALA A 200 -10.12 24.28 -1.73
C ALA A 200 -11.11 24.62 -2.84
N PHE A 201 -12.06 25.54 -2.60
CA PHE A 201 -13.10 25.89 -3.56
C PHE A 201 -12.49 26.41 -4.87
N GLY A 202 -12.92 25.83 -6.00
CA GLY A 202 -12.39 26.15 -7.33
C GLY A 202 -11.09 25.45 -7.71
N LEU A 203 -10.39 24.79 -6.77
CA LEU A 203 -9.15 24.05 -7.04
C LEU A 203 -9.40 22.54 -7.17
N ILE A 204 -10.14 21.96 -6.22
CA ILE A 204 -10.50 20.55 -6.22
C ILE A 204 -12.04 20.45 -6.20
N PRO A 205 -12.67 19.88 -7.25
CA PRO A 205 -14.12 19.70 -7.28
C PRO A 205 -14.65 18.92 -6.07
N THR A 206 -15.80 19.33 -5.55
CA THR A 206 -16.37 18.74 -4.32
C THR A 206 -16.56 17.24 -4.40
N TRP A 207 -17.04 16.74 -5.54
CA TRP A 207 -17.25 15.32 -5.75
C TRP A 207 -15.94 14.52 -5.70
N ILE A 208 -14.81 15.12 -6.09
CA ILE A 208 -13.50 14.46 -6.09
C ILE A 208 -13.01 14.28 -4.67
N TRP A 209 -12.85 15.36 -3.90
CA TRP A 209 -12.34 15.21 -2.54
C TRP A 209 -13.30 14.43 -1.63
N ALA A 210 -14.62 14.55 -1.84
CA ALA A 210 -15.60 13.75 -1.12
C ALA A 210 -15.47 12.26 -1.45
N SER A 211 -15.27 11.92 -2.74
CA SER A 211 -15.01 10.53 -3.14
C SER A 211 -13.71 9.99 -2.54
N TRP A 212 -12.64 10.79 -2.50
CA TRP A 212 -11.38 10.40 -1.86
C TRP A 212 -11.58 10.14 -0.36
N ALA A 213 -12.28 11.04 0.34
CA ALA A 213 -12.56 10.88 1.76
C ALA A 213 -13.31 9.56 2.04
N ILE A 214 -14.38 9.28 1.28
CA ILE A 214 -15.18 8.05 1.42
C ILE A 214 -14.31 6.82 1.20
N VAL A 215 -13.54 6.80 0.11
CA VAL A 215 -12.68 5.66 -0.26
C VAL A 215 -11.61 5.43 0.80
N VAL A 216 -10.93 6.49 1.26
CA VAL A 216 -9.83 6.38 2.23
C VAL A 216 -10.37 5.98 3.62
N PHE A 217 -11.50 6.52 4.08
CA PHE A 217 -12.11 6.08 5.34
C PHE A 217 -12.55 4.62 5.28
N GLY A 218 -13.14 4.18 4.16
CA GLY A 218 -13.48 2.78 3.96
C GLY A 218 -12.25 1.87 4.03
N ALA A 219 -11.17 2.23 3.33
CA ALA A 219 -9.91 1.49 3.36
C ALA A 219 -9.30 1.40 4.76
N ILE A 220 -9.32 2.51 5.52
CA ILE A 220 -8.89 2.55 6.92
C ILE A 220 -9.75 1.62 7.79
N GLY A 221 -11.08 1.68 7.66
CA GLY A 221 -11.99 0.83 8.44
C GLY A 221 -11.71 -0.66 8.21
N VAL A 222 -11.58 -1.05 6.94
CA VAL A 222 -11.21 -2.43 6.56
C VAL A 222 -9.83 -2.82 7.09
N SER A 223 -8.86 -1.92 7.02
CA SER A 223 -7.50 -2.12 7.55
C SER A 223 -7.49 -2.36 9.07
N ILE A 224 -8.30 -1.60 9.83
CA ILE A 224 -8.47 -1.76 11.28
C ILE A 224 -9.14 -3.12 11.60
N MET A 225 -10.19 -3.49 10.88
CA MET A 225 -10.85 -4.79 11.05
C MET A 225 -9.88 -5.94 10.78
N TRP A 226 -9.10 -5.83 9.71
CA TRP A 226 -8.12 -6.84 9.33
C TRP A 226 -7.05 -7.02 10.41
N ILE A 227 -6.42 -5.94 10.88
CA ILE A 227 -5.38 -6.06 11.91
C ILE A 227 -5.94 -6.52 13.26
N TYR A 228 -7.18 -6.12 13.60
CA TYR A 228 -7.86 -6.63 14.78
C TYR A 228 -8.02 -8.17 14.72
N SER A 229 -8.44 -8.71 13.57
CA SER A 229 -8.54 -10.16 13.40
C SER A 229 -7.21 -10.88 13.61
N ARG A 230 -6.09 -10.27 13.18
CA ARG A 230 -4.73 -10.81 13.36
C ARG A 230 -4.26 -10.78 14.81
N TRP A 231 -4.58 -9.72 15.55
CA TRP A 231 -4.36 -9.68 16.99
C TRP A 231 -5.13 -10.78 17.72
N VAL A 232 -6.41 -10.96 17.40
CA VAL A 232 -7.26 -12.00 18.00
C VAL A 232 -6.68 -13.40 17.73
N GLU A 233 -6.30 -13.67 16.49
CA GLU A 233 -5.69 -14.94 16.10
C GLU A 233 -4.38 -15.20 16.84
N PHE A 234 -3.51 -14.19 16.92
CA PHE A 234 -2.23 -14.28 17.62
C PHE A 234 -2.36 -14.58 19.12
N PHE A 235 -3.27 -13.90 19.81
CA PHE A 235 -3.51 -14.17 21.24
C PHE A 235 -4.18 -15.54 21.45
N ARG A 236 -5.06 -15.96 20.53
CA ARG A 236 -5.69 -17.28 20.58
C ARG A 236 -4.66 -18.40 20.43
N GLU A 237 -3.73 -18.29 19.49
CA GLU A 237 -2.64 -19.25 19.29
C GLU A 237 -1.79 -19.38 20.55
N ARG A 238 -1.33 -18.24 21.12
CA ARG A 238 -0.53 -18.24 22.35
C ARG A 238 -1.25 -18.84 23.55
N ASN A 239 -2.53 -18.51 23.75
CA ASN A 239 -3.32 -19.06 24.84
C ASN A 239 -3.52 -20.57 24.69
N THR A 240 -3.65 -21.06 23.46
CA THR A 240 -3.78 -22.50 23.18
C THR A 240 -2.48 -23.23 23.47
N SER A 241 -1.34 -22.70 23.01
CA SER A 241 -0.02 -23.27 23.28
C SER A 241 0.29 -23.30 24.78
N ALA A 242 0.02 -22.21 25.50
CA ALA A 242 0.22 -22.15 26.95
C ALA A 242 -0.63 -23.19 27.71
N LYS A 243 -1.89 -23.40 27.29
CA LYS A 243 -2.76 -24.44 27.86
C LYS A 243 -2.26 -25.85 27.55
N LEU A 244 -1.65 -26.07 26.39
CA LEU A 244 -1.09 -27.37 26.01
C LEU A 244 0.17 -27.67 26.83
N GLU A 245 1.08 -26.71 26.97
CA GLU A 245 2.28 -26.83 27.82
C GLU A 245 1.92 -27.12 29.28
N ALA A 246 0.89 -26.45 29.80
CA ALA A 246 0.40 -26.68 31.17
C ALA A 246 -0.25 -28.07 31.37
N LYS A 247 -0.70 -28.75 30.30
CA LYS A 247 -1.22 -30.13 30.38
C LYS A 247 -0.13 -31.20 30.25
N ILE A 248 1.03 -30.83 29.73
CA ILE A 248 2.18 -31.74 29.53
C ILE A 248 3.09 -31.76 30.77
N ARG A 249 3.08 -30.69 31.58
CA ARG A 249 3.72 -30.65 32.90
C ARG A 249 2.85 -31.28 33.98
#